data_AF-A0A0K2RVP6-F1
#
_entry.id   AF-A0A0K2RVP6-F1
#
_cell.length_a   1.000
_cell.length_b   1.000
_cell.length_c   1.000
_cell.angle_alpha   90.00
_cell.angle_beta   90.00
_cell.angle_gamma   90.00
#
_symmetry.space_group_name_H-M   'P 1'
#
loop_
_entity.id
_entity.type
_entity.pdbx_description
1 polymer ?
#
loop_
_entity_poly.entity_id
_entity_poly.type
_entity_poly.pdbx_seq_one_letter_code
_entity_poly.pdbx_strand_id
1 'polypeptide(L)'
;MIEASGLQIDDNAYLTPGCAVTVDGIPWHPGSMKYDDALVYARLLHTACYIVIAYLSGMRPGEVLTLTAGCLHHDPERDLWTLTGTRWKGATGSHGGKAEEGATRENPWVVHPLVAQAVTVAEELGNGRLLFPKSIRPKENRPKTRRVWVRPGQARTATQVADDIVSFTEWVNNFCRENRRPDTIPEDPDGRITPAASAGPSPGTLCAAPRPRRRGNPIRPPQRPRHPGLRRKLRLGLP
;
A
#
# COMPACT_ATOMS: atom_id res chain seq x y z
N MET A 1 -8.99 -43.18 22.22
CA MET A 1 -8.67 -43.08 20.77
C MET A 1 -9.77 -42.22 20.15
N ILE A 2 -9.46 -41.00 19.72
CA ILE A 2 -10.48 -40.03 19.28
C ILE A 2 -11.23 -40.55 18.03
N GLU A 3 -10.58 -41.38 17.23
CA GLU A 3 -11.16 -42.06 16.06
C GLU A 3 -12.38 -42.94 16.36
N ALA A 4 -12.52 -43.45 17.60
CA ALA A 4 -13.66 -44.27 18.00
C ALA A 4 -14.93 -43.47 18.33
N SER A 5 -14.87 -42.12 18.30
CA SER A 5 -15.98 -41.26 18.70
C SER A 5 -17.03 -41.02 17.62
N GLY A 6 -16.76 -41.38 16.36
CA GLY A 6 -17.66 -41.11 15.23
C GLY A 6 -17.78 -39.63 14.84
N LEU A 7 -17.01 -38.74 15.49
CA LEU A 7 -16.93 -37.32 15.13
C LEU A 7 -16.12 -37.17 13.85
N GLN A 8 -16.63 -36.38 12.90
CA GLN A 8 -15.87 -36.01 11.71
C GLN A 8 -14.75 -35.05 12.10
N ILE A 9 -13.51 -35.49 11.91
CA ILE A 9 -12.31 -34.70 12.16
C ILE A 9 -11.77 -34.31 10.79
N ASP A 10 -11.61 -33.00 10.56
CA ASP A 10 -10.93 -32.47 9.38
C ASP A 10 -9.43 -32.29 9.72
N ASP A 11 -8.58 -32.30 8.70
CA ASP A 11 -7.14 -32.03 8.83
C ASP A 11 -6.84 -30.57 9.20
N ASN A 12 -7.83 -29.67 9.11
CA ASN A 12 -7.67 -28.24 9.33
C ASN A 12 -8.57 -27.69 10.46
N ALA A 13 -8.07 -26.66 11.14
CA ALA A 13 -8.89 -25.80 11.99
C ALA A 13 -9.44 -24.64 11.15
N TYR A 14 -10.73 -24.34 11.28
CA TYR A 14 -11.40 -23.30 10.49
C TYR A 14 -11.87 -22.12 11.35
N LEU A 15 -11.72 -20.91 10.82
CA LEU A 15 -12.32 -19.71 11.39
C LEU A 15 -13.83 -19.72 11.17
N THR A 16 -14.59 -19.38 12.21
CA THR A 16 -16.05 -19.35 12.21
C THR A 16 -16.55 -17.99 12.69
N PRO A 17 -17.56 -17.36 12.02
CA PRO A 17 -18.27 -17.86 10.85
C PRO A 17 -17.41 -17.87 9.57
N GLY A 18 -17.80 -18.70 8.60
CA GLY A 18 -17.16 -18.71 7.30
C GLY A 18 -17.26 -17.36 6.58
N CYS A 19 -16.54 -17.21 5.48
CA CYS A 19 -16.51 -15.95 4.75
C CYS A 19 -17.85 -15.65 4.06
N ALA A 20 -18.57 -14.62 4.52
CA ALA A 20 -19.87 -14.22 3.97
C ALA A 20 -19.78 -13.16 2.85
N VAL A 21 -18.61 -12.57 2.62
CA VAL A 21 -18.45 -11.49 1.65
C VAL A 21 -18.41 -12.07 0.24
N THR A 22 -19.10 -11.40 -0.68
CA THR A 22 -19.14 -11.74 -2.11
C THR A 22 -18.50 -10.66 -2.95
N VAL A 23 -17.83 -11.05 -4.03
CA VAL A 23 -17.37 -10.16 -5.11
C VAL A 23 -18.19 -10.51 -6.35
N ASP A 24 -18.94 -9.54 -6.89
CA ASP A 24 -19.90 -9.73 -7.99
C ASP A 24 -20.91 -10.87 -7.75
N GLY A 25 -21.38 -10.99 -6.50
CA GLY A 25 -22.35 -12.01 -6.09
C GLY A 25 -21.76 -13.41 -5.88
N ILE A 26 -20.46 -13.60 -6.10
CA ILE A 26 -19.76 -14.87 -5.86
C ILE A 26 -18.96 -14.76 -4.55
N PRO A 27 -19.05 -15.73 -3.62
CA PRO A 27 -18.21 -15.75 -2.42
C PRO A 27 -16.73 -15.61 -2.80
N TRP A 28 -16.02 -14.66 -2.21
CA TRP A 28 -14.61 -14.45 -2.58
C TRP A 28 -13.69 -15.55 -2.05
N HIS A 29 -14.12 -16.28 -1.02
CA HIS A 29 -13.42 -17.43 -0.49
C HIS A 29 -14.35 -18.65 -0.47
N PRO A 30 -13.90 -19.83 -0.91
CA PRO A 30 -14.70 -21.04 -0.80
C PRO A 30 -14.81 -21.47 0.67
N GLY A 31 -16.02 -21.45 1.23
CA GLY A 31 -16.30 -21.96 2.57
C GLY A 31 -15.56 -21.23 3.70
N SER A 32 -15.26 -21.96 4.77
CA SER A 32 -14.58 -21.43 5.95
C SER A 32 -13.09 -21.28 5.72
N MET A 33 -12.51 -20.17 6.22
CA MET A 33 -11.07 -19.91 6.12
C MET A 33 -10.29 -20.81 7.07
N LYS A 34 -9.22 -21.43 6.59
CA LYS A 34 -8.32 -22.20 7.46
C LYS A 34 -7.56 -21.25 8.39
N TYR A 35 -7.34 -21.69 9.62
CA TYR A 35 -6.60 -20.93 10.62
C TYR A 35 -5.17 -20.59 10.13
N ASP A 36 -4.53 -21.52 9.42
CA ASP A 36 -3.16 -21.31 8.90
C ASP A 36 -3.10 -20.24 7.80
N ASP A 37 -4.17 -20.08 7.02
CA ASP A 37 -4.25 -19.06 5.97
C ASP A 37 -4.53 -17.66 6.54
N ALA A 38 -5.08 -17.57 7.75
CA ALA A 38 -5.48 -16.31 8.37
C ALA A 38 -4.32 -15.29 8.42
N LEU A 39 -3.10 -15.75 8.71
CA LEU A 39 -1.94 -14.86 8.76
C LEU A 39 -1.52 -14.36 7.36
N VAL A 40 -1.71 -15.17 6.33
CA VAL A 40 -1.44 -14.77 4.94
C VAL A 40 -2.44 -13.70 4.53
N TYR A 41 -3.73 -13.92 4.76
CA TYR A 41 -4.77 -12.93 4.47
C TYR A 41 -4.62 -11.64 5.29
N ALA A 42 -4.26 -11.73 6.58
CA ALA A 42 -3.99 -10.56 7.40
C ALA A 42 -2.82 -9.72 6.85
N ARG A 43 -1.79 -10.36 6.29
CA ARG A 43 -0.69 -9.65 5.63
C ARG A 43 -1.16 -8.96 4.35
N LEU A 44 -1.91 -9.67 3.49
CA LEU A 44 -2.47 -9.11 2.26
C LEU A 44 -3.37 -7.90 2.56
N LEU A 45 -4.22 -8.02 3.58
CA LEU A 45 -5.12 -6.94 4.00
C LEU A 45 -4.36 -5.74 4.57
N HIS A 46 -3.31 -5.95 5.38
CA HIS A 46 -2.40 -4.87 5.80
C HIS A 46 -1.75 -4.18 4.59
N THR A 47 -1.31 -4.93 3.59
CA THR A 47 -0.73 -4.36 2.36
C THR A 47 -1.74 -3.52 1.60
N ALA A 48 -2.98 -4.02 1.45
CA ALA A 48 -4.06 -3.27 0.83
C ALA A 48 -4.33 -1.96 1.58
N CYS A 49 -4.42 -2.00 2.92
CA CYS A 49 -4.58 -0.80 3.74
C CYS A 49 -3.42 0.18 3.55
N TYR A 50 -2.18 -0.31 3.53
CA TYR A 50 -1.00 0.52 3.25
C TYR A 50 -1.10 1.21 1.88
N ILE A 51 -1.46 0.48 0.82
CA ILE A 51 -1.58 1.03 -0.54
C ILE A 51 -2.64 2.14 -0.57
N VAL A 52 -3.84 1.87 -0.02
CA VAL A 52 -4.95 2.85 0.03
C VAL A 52 -4.52 4.11 0.78
N ILE A 53 -3.92 3.96 1.96
CA ILE A 53 -3.47 5.09 2.78
C ILE A 53 -2.38 5.87 2.03
N ALA A 54 -1.32 5.22 1.57
CA ALA A 54 -0.20 5.88 0.92
C ALA A 54 -0.62 6.61 -0.36
N TYR A 55 -1.46 5.98 -1.19
CA TYR A 55 -1.90 6.54 -2.46
C TYR A 55 -2.87 7.71 -2.29
N LEU A 56 -3.93 7.54 -1.49
CA LEU A 56 -4.99 8.53 -1.39
C LEU A 56 -4.70 9.69 -0.42
N SER A 57 -3.81 9.50 0.56
CA SER A 57 -3.40 10.60 1.46
C SER A 57 -2.26 11.46 0.90
N GLY A 58 -1.50 10.94 -0.07
CA GLY A 58 -0.27 11.57 -0.57
C GLY A 58 0.86 11.64 0.46
N MET A 59 0.74 10.93 1.60
CA MET A 59 1.80 10.84 2.61
C MET A 59 3.03 10.12 2.07
N ARG A 60 4.22 10.47 2.57
CA ARG A 60 5.42 9.71 2.20
C ARG A 60 5.36 8.31 2.81
N PRO A 61 5.92 7.28 2.14
CA PRO A 61 6.00 5.92 2.69
C PRO A 61 6.51 5.85 4.13
N GLY A 62 7.60 6.57 4.43
CA GLY A 62 8.16 6.60 5.79
C GLY A 62 7.20 7.19 6.82
N GLU A 63 6.38 8.18 6.45
CA GLU A 63 5.39 8.81 7.34
C GLU A 63 4.22 7.83 7.58
N VAL A 64 3.73 7.17 6.52
CA VAL A 64 2.67 6.14 6.61
C VAL A 64 3.09 4.98 7.52
N LEU A 65 4.31 4.46 7.36
CA LEU A 65 4.81 3.31 8.13
C LEU A 65 4.98 3.60 9.62
N THR A 66 5.01 4.88 10.00
CA THR A 66 5.14 5.33 11.38
C THR A 66 3.83 5.78 12.01
N LEU A 67 2.72 5.70 11.26
CA LEU A 67 1.40 5.98 11.82
C LEU A 67 1.12 5.05 13.02
N THR A 68 0.50 5.64 14.04
CA THR A 68 0.14 4.94 15.27
C THR A 68 -1.36 4.80 15.39
N ALA A 69 -1.82 3.80 16.15
CA ALA A 69 -3.23 3.69 16.50
C ALA A 69 -3.73 4.97 17.19
N GLY A 70 -4.95 5.38 16.88
CA GLY A 70 -5.56 6.64 17.31
C GLY A 70 -5.13 7.86 16.50
N CYS A 71 -4.52 7.68 15.32
CA CYS A 71 -4.09 8.80 14.47
C CYS A 71 -5.23 9.45 13.68
N LEU A 72 -6.38 8.79 13.59
CA LEU A 72 -7.55 9.20 12.81
C LEU A 72 -8.54 10.01 13.63
N HIS A 73 -9.05 11.10 13.06
CA HIS A 73 -10.08 11.94 13.67
C HIS A 73 -11.15 12.33 12.65
N HIS A 74 -12.41 12.34 13.06
CA HIS A 74 -13.56 12.82 12.28
C HIS A 74 -14.10 14.10 12.91
N ASP A 75 -14.22 15.14 12.09
CA ASP A 75 -14.94 16.37 12.42
C ASP A 75 -16.37 16.24 11.86
N PRO A 76 -17.39 16.00 12.70
CA PRO A 76 -18.76 15.83 12.24
C PRO A 76 -19.41 17.13 11.76
N GLU A 77 -18.92 18.30 12.18
CA GLU A 77 -19.49 19.59 11.75
C GLU A 77 -19.11 19.91 10.31
N ARG A 78 -17.91 19.49 9.89
CA ARG A 78 -17.38 19.72 8.54
C ARG A 78 -17.43 18.48 7.64
N ASP A 79 -17.79 17.34 8.21
CA ASP A 79 -17.70 16.00 7.60
C ASP A 79 -16.31 15.72 7.01
N LEU A 80 -15.26 15.98 7.79
CA LEU A 80 -13.87 15.82 7.36
C LEU A 80 -13.15 14.76 8.19
N TRP A 81 -12.43 13.88 7.49
CA TRP A 81 -11.48 12.96 8.11
C TRP A 81 -10.08 13.54 8.09
N THR A 82 -9.39 13.46 9.22
CA THR A 82 -8.02 13.94 9.37
C THR A 82 -7.11 12.87 9.95
N LEU A 83 -5.87 12.82 9.44
CA LEU A 83 -4.79 11.99 9.98
C LEU A 83 -3.73 12.86 10.63
N THR A 84 -3.33 12.45 11.83
CA THR A 84 -2.18 13.00 12.55
C THR A 84 -1.01 12.04 12.45
N GLY A 85 0.20 12.56 12.33
CA GLY A 85 1.38 11.72 12.18
C GLY A 85 2.66 12.51 12.30
N THR A 86 3.77 11.78 12.35
CA THR A 86 5.10 12.36 12.46
C THR A 86 5.63 12.69 11.07
N ARG A 87 6.22 13.88 10.94
CA ARG A 87 6.91 14.37 9.74
C ARG A 87 8.41 14.40 10.02
N TRP A 88 9.21 13.89 9.09
CA TRP A 88 10.68 13.95 9.20
C TRP A 88 11.32 15.04 8.34
N LYS A 89 10.81 15.29 7.13
CA LYS A 89 11.48 16.23 6.22
C LYS A 89 11.28 17.67 6.69
N GLY A 90 12.37 18.31 7.09
CA GLY A 90 12.36 19.68 7.61
C GLY A 90 11.96 19.79 9.08
N ALA A 91 11.89 18.65 9.80
CA ALA A 91 11.81 18.67 11.24
C ALA A 91 13.17 19.08 11.79
N THR A 92 13.23 20.24 12.45
CA THR A 92 14.42 20.76 13.12
C THR A 92 14.28 20.56 14.62
N GLY A 93 15.29 19.97 15.26
CA GLY A 93 15.36 19.86 16.70
C GLY A 93 15.67 21.21 17.35
N SER A 94 15.60 21.26 18.68
CA SER A 94 15.86 22.42 19.53
C SER A 94 17.28 23.03 19.41
N HIS A 95 18.18 22.40 18.65
CA HIS A 95 19.53 22.90 18.34
C HIS A 95 19.73 23.22 16.83
N GLY A 96 18.66 23.31 16.04
CA GLY A 96 18.74 23.65 14.61
C GLY A 96 19.24 22.51 13.70
N GLY A 97 19.60 21.35 14.26
CA GLY A 97 19.86 20.11 13.53
C GLY A 97 18.58 19.38 13.12
N LYS A 98 18.68 18.34 12.29
CA LYS A 98 17.53 17.47 11.97
C LYS A 98 17.01 16.78 13.25
N ALA A 99 15.70 16.80 13.48
CA ALA A 99 15.09 16.07 14.58
C ALA A 99 15.09 14.56 14.29
N GLU A 100 15.74 13.77 15.13
CA GLU A 100 15.84 12.30 14.96
C GLU A 100 14.49 11.60 15.16
N GLU A 101 13.68 12.09 16.10
CA GLU A 101 12.33 11.58 16.38
C GLU A 101 11.27 12.06 15.37
N GLY A 102 11.65 12.98 14.46
CA GLY A 102 10.71 13.74 13.64
C GLY A 102 9.95 14.79 14.46
N ALA A 103 9.01 15.48 13.81
CA ALA A 103 8.11 16.43 14.47
C ALA A 103 6.66 16.10 14.11
N THR A 104 5.75 16.15 15.08
CA THR A 104 4.32 16.08 14.79
C THR A 104 3.97 17.19 13.80
N ARG A 105 3.22 16.83 12.75
CA ARG A 105 2.81 17.81 11.76
C ARG A 105 1.77 18.76 12.38
N GLU A 106 2.02 20.07 12.31
CA GLU A 106 1.10 21.10 12.81
C GLU A 106 -0.27 21.05 12.12
N ASN A 107 -0.28 20.80 10.81
CA ASN A 107 -1.51 20.66 10.01
C ASN A 107 -1.75 19.19 9.65
N PRO A 108 -2.80 18.54 10.19
CA PRO A 108 -3.19 17.18 9.84
C PRO A 108 -3.44 16.99 8.33
N TRP A 109 -3.32 15.75 7.84
CA TRP A 109 -3.73 15.42 6.48
C TRP A 109 -5.24 15.27 6.43
N VAL A 110 -5.92 16.06 5.61
CA VAL A 110 -7.33 15.80 5.28
C VAL A 110 -7.37 14.64 4.29
N VAL A 111 -8.15 13.60 4.59
CA VAL A 111 -8.14 12.35 3.85
C VAL A 111 -9.54 11.91 3.41
N HIS A 112 -9.57 11.08 2.38
CA HIS A 112 -10.80 10.47 1.86
C HIS A 112 -11.39 9.45 2.87
N PRO A 113 -12.72 9.25 2.93
CA PRO A 113 -13.33 8.23 3.80
C PRO A 113 -12.79 6.80 3.62
N LEU A 114 -12.34 6.44 2.41
CA LEU A 114 -11.68 5.15 2.16
C LEU A 114 -10.34 5.01 2.92
N VAL A 115 -9.62 6.12 3.14
CA VAL A 115 -8.41 6.13 3.97
C VAL A 115 -8.79 5.92 5.43
N ALA A 116 -9.85 6.57 5.90
CA ALA A 116 -10.37 6.37 7.25
C ALA A 116 -10.73 4.89 7.50
N GLN A 117 -11.46 4.25 6.57
CA GLN A 117 -11.78 2.83 6.62
C GLN A 117 -10.52 1.95 6.65
N ALA A 118 -9.54 2.22 5.78
CA ALA A 118 -8.29 1.47 5.75
C ALA A 118 -7.48 1.59 7.06
N VAL A 119 -7.54 2.76 7.71
CA VAL A 119 -6.90 2.97 9.02
C VAL A 119 -7.61 2.18 10.11
N THR A 120 -8.94 2.24 10.18
CA THR A 120 -9.73 1.43 11.13
C THR A 120 -9.43 -0.06 10.98
N VAL A 121 -9.43 -0.59 9.75
CA VAL A 121 -9.10 -1.99 9.49
C VAL A 121 -7.67 -2.33 9.92
N ALA A 122 -6.70 -1.45 9.64
CA ALA A 122 -5.31 -1.68 10.07
C ALA A 122 -5.15 -1.64 11.60
N GLU A 123 -5.94 -0.83 12.31
CA GLU A 123 -5.99 -0.81 13.77
C GLU A 123 -6.58 -2.09 14.35
N GLU A 124 -7.68 -2.60 13.78
CA GLU A 124 -8.34 -3.83 14.22
C GLU A 124 -7.49 -5.09 13.99
N LEU A 125 -6.71 -5.13 12.91
CA LEU A 125 -5.77 -6.21 12.64
C LEU A 125 -4.54 -6.17 13.56
N GLY A 126 -4.21 -4.99 14.05
CA GLY A 126 -3.09 -4.75 14.95
C GLY A 126 -3.47 -4.92 16.42
N ASN A 127 -2.47 -5.15 17.28
CA ASN A 127 -2.62 -5.10 18.73
C ASN A 127 -1.54 -4.26 19.40
N GLY A 128 -0.93 -3.36 18.63
CA GLY A 128 0.21 -2.56 19.07
C GLY A 128 0.06 -1.10 18.68
N ARG A 129 1.00 -0.28 19.13
CA ARG A 129 0.99 1.17 18.90
C ARG A 129 1.07 1.55 17.43
N LEU A 130 1.77 0.79 16.58
CA LEU A 130 1.96 1.11 15.17
C LEU A 130 0.90 0.43 14.30
N LEU A 131 0.40 1.14 13.28
CA LEU A 131 -0.51 0.56 12.28
C LEU A 131 0.19 -0.50 11.42
N PHE A 132 1.50 -0.33 11.18
CA PHE A 132 2.28 -1.24 10.35
C PHE A 132 3.46 -1.84 11.11
N PRO A 133 3.21 -2.76 12.06
CA PRO A 133 4.27 -3.39 12.82
C PRO A 133 5.08 -4.36 11.94
N LYS A 134 6.36 -4.52 12.26
CA LYS A 134 7.28 -5.46 11.59
C LYS A 134 6.76 -6.91 11.56
N SER A 135 5.88 -7.28 12.49
CA SER A 135 5.21 -8.59 12.50
C SER A 135 3.80 -8.47 13.04
N ILE A 136 2.84 -9.06 12.32
CA ILE A 136 1.43 -9.18 12.72
C ILE A 136 1.22 -10.36 13.68
N ARG A 137 2.20 -11.29 13.80
CA ARG A 137 2.05 -12.46 14.66
C ARG A 137 1.88 -12.04 16.13
N PRO A 138 0.84 -12.55 16.82
CA PRO A 138 0.71 -12.44 18.26
C PRO A 138 2.00 -12.92 18.94
N LYS A 139 2.40 -12.27 20.04
CA LYS A 139 3.67 -12.52 20.72
C LYS A 139 3.85 -13.99 21.13
N GLU A 140 2.76 -14.66 21.49
CA GLU A 140 2.71 -16.06 21.94
C GLU A 140 3.02 -17.08 20.81
N ASN A 141 2.59 -16.79 19.58
CA ASN A 141 2.73 -17.68 18.42
C ASN A 141 4.00 -17.39 17.59
N ARG A 142 5.00 -16.74 18.18
CA ARG A 142 6.27 -16.45 17.50
C ARG A 142 7.20 -17.67 17.58
N PRO A 143 7.80 -18.11 16.46
CA PRO A 143 8.76 -19.21 16.49
C PRO A 143 9.89 -18.90 17.47
N LYS A 144 10.10 -19.77 18.47
CA LYS A 144 11.23 -19.68 19.41
C LYS A 144 12.58 -19.95 18.69
N THR A 145 12.52 -20.56 17.51
CA THR A 145 13.65 -20.99 16.66
C THR A 145 14.12 -19.89 15.70
N ARG A 146 14.69 -18.86 16.31
CA ARG A 146 15.81 -18.01 15.88
C ARG A 146 15.70 -16.82 16.81
N ARG A 147 16.77 -16.48 17.52
CA ARG A 147 16.90 -15.22 18.28
C ARG A 147 16.90 -14.00 17.34
N VAL A 148 16.02 -13.93 16.34
CA VAL A 148 15.65 -12.67 15.74
C VAL A 148 14.74 -12.03 16.77
N TRP A 149 15.34 -11.25 17.66
CA TRP A 149 14.64 -10.29 18.49
C TRP A 149 13.88 -9.35 17.57
N VAL A 150 12.68 -9.73 17.14
CA VAL A 150 11.74 -8.82 16.49
C VAL A 150 11.28 -7.91 17.62
N ARG A 151 12.03 -6.82 17.83
CA ARG A 151 11.72 -5.78 18.82
C ARG A 151 10.26 -5.37 18.60
N PRO A 152 9.36 -5.61 19.58
CA PRO A 152 8.01 -5.05 19.54
C PRO A 152 8.11 -3.53 19.32
N GLY A 153 7.23 -2.96 18.49
CA GLY A 153 7.20 -1.51 18.24
C GLY A 153 8.17 -1.00 17.17
N GLN A 154 8.71 -1.87 16.31
CA GLN A 154 9.37 -1.43 15.08
C GLN A 154 8.36 -1.41 13.92
N ALA A 155 8.36 -0.32 13.17
CA ALA A 155 7.62 -0.21 11.91
C ALA A 155 8.16 -1.21 10.88
N ARG A 156 7.31 -1.61 9.92
CA ARG A 156 7.79 -2.26 8.70
C ARG A 156 8.75 -1.33 7.98
N THR A 157 9.76 -1.90 7.31
CA THR A 157 10.66 -1.12 6.46
C THR A 157 10.05 -0.92 5.07
N ALA A 158 10.52 0.11 4.36
CA ALA A 158 10.11 0.34 2.97
C ALA A 158 10.40 -0.86 2.06
N THR A 159 11.51 -1.58 2.28
CA THR A 159 11.84 -2.80 1.55
C THR A 159 10.83 -3.92 1.82
N GLN A 160 10.49 -4.16 3.10
CA GLN A 160 9.50 -5.18 3.44
C GLN A 160 8.15 -4.90 2.79
N VAL A 161 7.73 -3.63 2.81
CA VAL A 161 6.46 -3.22 2.20
C VAL A 161 6.50 -3.33 0.68
N ALA A 162 7.63 -3.04 0.04
CA ALA A 162 7.79 -3.27 -1.39
C ALA A 162 7.63 -4.76 -1.74
N ASP A 163 8.23 -5.66 -0.95
CA ASP A 163 8.05 -7.10 -1.14
C ASP A 163 6.60 -7.54 -0.87
N ASP A 164 5.97 -6.98 0.16
CA ASP A 164 4.56 -7.25 0.46
C ASP A 164 3.63 -6.79 -0.68
N ILE A 165 3.92 -5.66 -1.32
CA ILE A 165 3.18 -5.16 -2.50
C ILE A 165 3.31 -6.14 -3.66
N VAL A 166 4.51 -6.69 -3.92
CA VAL A 166 4.70 -7.71 -4.95
C VAL A 166 3.86 -8.94 -4.66
N SER A 167 3.94 -9.49 -3.44
CA SER A 167 3.14 -10.64 -3.05
C SER A 167 1.63 -10.37 -3.11
N PHE A 168 1.21 -9.16 -2.78
CA PHE A 168 -0.19 -8.75 -2.91
C PHE A 168 -0.65 -8.72 -4.38
N THR A 169 0.14 -8.08 -5.26
CA THR A 169 -0.15 -8.03 -6.70
C THR A 169 -0.19 -9.43 -7.32
N GLU A 170 0.76 -10.30 -6.97
CA GLU A 170 0.77 -11.70 -7.40
C GLU A 170 -0.50 -12.43 -6.93
N TRP A 171 -0.87 -12.27 -5.66
CA TRP A 171 -2.08 -12.88 -5.12
C TRP A 171 -3.35 -12.39 -5.84
N VAL A 172 -3.50 -11.08 -6.03
CA VAL A 172 -4.64 -10.49 -6.77
C VAL A 172 -4.70 -11.07 -8.19
N ASN A 173 -3.57 -11.09 -8.89
CA ASN A 173 -3.52 -11.60 -10.25
C ASN A 173 -3.85 -13.10 -10.33
N ASN A 174 -3.41 -13.90 -9.36
CA ASN A 174 -3.77 -15.31 -9.27
C ASN A 174 -5.28 -15.46 -9.04
N PHE A 175 -5.82 -14.73 -8.06
CA PHE A 175 -7.24 -14.72 -7.75
C PHE A 175 -8.10 -14.34 -8.97
N CYS A 176 -7.73 -13.29 -9.70
CA CYS A 176 -8.43 -12.87 -10.90
C CYS A 176 -8.39 -13.94 -11.99
N ARG A 177 -7.25 -14.62 -12.21
CA ARG A 177 -7.15 -15.70 -13.23
C ARG A 177 -8.00 -16.91 -12.85
N GLU A 178 -7.94 -17.35 -11.60
CA GLU A 178 -8.70 -18.50 -11.10
C GLU A 178 -10.22 -18.24 -11.18
N ASN A 179 -10.65 -17.01 -10.90
CA ASN A 179 -12.04 -16.61 -10.93
C ASN A 179 -12.48 -15.99 -12.26
N ARG A 180 -11.63 -16.04 -13.30
CA ARG A 180 -11.89 -15.51 -14.65
C ARG A 180 -12.34 -14.04 -14.67
N ARG A 181 -11.72 -13.21 -13.83
CA ARG A 181 -11.99 -11.78 -13.72
C ARG A 181 -11.07 -10.95 -14.62
N PRO A 182 -11.56 -9.82 -15.17
CA PRO A 182 -10.73 -8.90 -15.97
C PRO A 182 -9.84 -7.97 -15.15
N ASP A 183 -9.98 -7.96 -13.81
CA ASP A 183 -9.35 -6.98 -12.91
C ASP A 183 -7.86 -7.26 -12.60
N THR A 184 -7.15 -7.96 -13.48
CA THR A 184 -5.72 -8.23 -13.29
C THR A 184 -4.92 -6.93 -13.32
N ILE A 185 -4.02 -6.76 -12.36
CA ILE A 185 -3.09 -5.64 -12.29
C ILE A 185 -1.99 -5.87 -13.34
N PRO A 186 -1.88 -5.00 -14.36
CA PRO A 186 -0.85 -5.13 -15.40
C PRO A 186 0.54 -4.87 -14.84
N GLU A 187 1.56 -5.34 -15.56
CA GLU A 187 2.93 -4.93 -15.27
C GLU A 187 3.10 -3.42 -15.51
N ASP A 188 3.82 -2.77 -14.61
CA ASP A 188 4.11 -1.35 -14.70
C ASP A 188 5.24 -1.12 -15.72
N PRO A 189 5.03 -0.30 -16.77
CA PRO A 189 6.03 0.00 -17.78
C PRO A 189 7.33 0.60 -17.21
N ASP A 190 7.24 1.32 -16.08
CA ASP A 190 8.38 1.95 -15.40
C ASP A 190 9.07 1.00 -14.41
N GLY A 191 8.65 -0.27 -14.38
CA GLY A 191 9.17 -1.31 -13.49
C GLY A 191 8.40 -1.40 -12.17
N ARG A 192 8.85 -2.29 -11.28
CA ARG A 192 8.11 -2.69 -10.07
C ARG A 192 7.51 -1.51 -9.29
N ILE A 193 6.23 -1.62 -8.94
CA ILE A 193 5.56 -0.71 -8.01
C ILE A 193 6.28 -0.76 -6.67
N THR A 194 7.04 0.29 -6.37
CA THR A 194 7.71 0.47 -5.09
C THR A 194 6.97 1.55 -4.29
N PRO A 195 7.16 1.62 -2.96
CA PRO A 195 6.62 2.71 -2.16
C PRO A 195 6.96 4.11 -2.70
N ALA A 196 8.10 4.25 -3.39
CA ALA A 196 8.49 5.50 -4.04
C ALA A 196 7.65 5.84 -5.29
N ALA A 197 7.12 4.84 -5.99
CA ALA A 197 6.28 5.00 -7.18
C ALA A 197 4.79 5.25 -6.81
N SER A 198 4.31 4.69 -5.70
CA SER A 198 2.93 4.90 -5.22
C SER A 198 2.68 6.32 -4.68
N ALA A 199 3.74 7.04 -4.31
CA ALA A 199 3.64 8.45 -3.97
C ALA A 199 3.68 9.23 -5.29
N GLY A 200 2.58 9.90 -5.64
CA GLY A 200 2.50 10.76 -6.83
C GLY A 200 3.71 11.71 -6.97
N PRO A 201 4.02 12.17 -8.18
CA PRO A 201 5.24 12.92 -8.45
C PRO A 201 5.36 14.11 -7.50
N SER A 202 6.55 14.28 -6.93
CA SER A 202 6.85 15.46 -6.11
C SER A 202 6.55 16.74 -6.93
N PRO A 203 5.95 17.78 -6.34
CA PRO A 203 5.66 19.04 -7.04
C PRO A 203 6.88 19.70 -7.70
N GLY A 204 8.10 19.31 -7.28
CA GLY A 204 9.36 19.79 -7.86
C GLY A 204 9.73 19.20 -9.22
N THR A 205 9.06 18.15 -9.71
CA THR A 205 9.38 17.53 -11.00
C THR A 205 8.59 18.17 -12.16
N LEU A 206 7.44 18.81 -11.88
CA LEU A 206 6.61 19.51 -12.87
C LEU A 206 7.10 20.94 -13.19
N CYS A 207 8.03 21.49 -12.40
CA CYS A 207 8.61 22.81 -12.63
C CYS A 207 10.15 22.80 -12.76
N ALA A 208 10.72 21.77 -13.40
CA ALA A 208 12.09 21.87 -13.90
C ALA A 208 12.10 22.66 -15.21
N ALA A 209 12.18 24.00 -15.11
CA ALA A 209 12.52 24.84 -16.24
C ALA A 209 13.84 24.34 -16.86
N PRO A 210 13.98 24.32 -18.21
CA PRO A 210 15.19 23.86 -18.86
C PRO A 210 16.39 24.69 -18.40
N ARG A 211 17.40 24.03 -17.82
CA ARG A 211 18.67 24.67 -17.47
C ARG A 211 19.26 25.36 -18.71
N PRO A 212 19.78 26.60 -18.61
CA PRO A 212 20.41 27.26 -19.74
C PRO A 212 21.62 26.45 -20.20
N ARG A 213 21.63 26.08 -21.48
CA ARG A 213 22.76 25.39 -22.13
C ARG A 213 24.01 26.27 -22.06
N ARG A 214 25.08 25.75 -21.46
CA ARG A 214 26.43 26.31 -21.59
C ARG A 214 26.81 26.35 -23.09
N ARG A 215 27.33 27.50 -23.53
CA ARG A 215 27.88 27.70 -24.88
C ARG A 215 29.00 26.70 -25.15
N GLY A 216 28.89 25.93 -26.23
CA GLY A 216 29.93 25.02 -26.70
C GLY A 216 29.54 24.33 -28.02
N ASN A 217 30.12 24.84 -29.11
CA ASN A 217 30.16 24.39 -30.51
C ASN A 217 28.86 24.12 -31.32
N PRO A 218 28.82 24.54 -32.61
CA PRO A 218 27.64 24.41 -33.46
C PRO A 218 27.44 22.95 -33.91
N ILE A 219 26.30 22.37 -33.53
CA ILE A 219 25.85 21.08 -34.05
C ILE A 219 25.17 21.34 -35.41
N ARG A 220 25.73 20.72 -36.45
CA ARG A 220 25.21 20.70 -37.83
C ARG A 220 23.79 20.11 -37.85
N PRO A 221 22.80 20.72 -38.52
CA PRO A 221 21.44 20.21 -38.51
C PRO A 221 21.34 18.88 -39.29
N PRO A 222 20.55 17.90 -38.83
CA PRO A 222 20.31 16.68 -39.58
C PRO A 222 19.49 17.00 -40.84
N GLN A 223 20.01 16.55 -41.98
CA GLN A 223 19.36 16.59 -43.29
C GLN A 223 18.07 15.75 -43.24
N ARG A 224 16.91 16.36 -43.49
CA ARG A 224 15.64 15.64 -43.69
C ARG A 224 15.64 14.99 -45.07
N PRO A 225 15.37 13.68 -45.21
CA PRO A 225 14.97 13.15 -46.51
C PRO A 225 13.53 13.59 -46.81
N ARG A 226 13.39 14.27 -47.96
CA ARG A 226 12.09 14.57 -48.60
C ARG A 226 11.62 13.31 -49.33
N HIS A 227 10.44 12.78 -48.99
CA HIS A 227 9.65 12.02 -49.94
C HIS A 227 8.14 12.36 -49.83
N PRO A 228 7.43 12.47 -50.97
CA PRO A 228 6.06 12.96 -51.03
C PRO A 228 5.04 11.83 -50.98
N GLY A 229 3.86 12.12 -50.42
CA GLY A 229 2.65 11.34 -50.64
C GLY A 229 2.20 10.47 -49.47
N LEU A 230 1.22 10.96 -48.70
CA LEU A 230 -0.14 10.44 -48.74
C LEU A 230 -1.02 11.28 -47.81
N ARG A 231 -1.90 12.09 -48.40
CA ARG A 231 -3.07 12.65 -47.73
C ARG A 231 -4.19 11.60 -47.76
N ARG A 232 -4.79 11.29 -46.61
CA ARG A 232 -6.23 10.95 -46.42
C ARG A 232 -6.45 10.66 -44.92
N LYS A 233 -7.17 11.56 -44.24
CA LYS A 233 -8.59 11.45 -43.84
C LYS A 233 -8.83 10.47 -42.68
N LEU A 234 -9.06 11.02 -41.50
CA LEU A 234 -9.99 10.48 -40.51
C LEU A 234 -10.69 11.66 -39.83
N ARG A 235 -11.92 11.94 -40.28
CA ARG A 235 -12.94 12.62 -39.49
C ARG A 235 -13.61 11.52 -38.68
N LEU A 236 -13.57 11.63 -37.36
CA LEU A 236 -14.48 10.89 -36.47
C LEU A 236 -15.45 11.93 -35.91
N GLY A 237 -16.71 11.84 -36.35
CA GLY A 237 -17.84 12.37 -35.63
C GLY A 237 -18.23 11.36 -34.57
N LEU A 238 -18.43 11.83 -33.34
CA LEU A 238 -19.08 11.11 -32.26
C LEU A 238 -20.57 11.48 -32.27
N PRO A 239 -21.47 10.55 -31.91
CA PRO A 239 -22.85 10.87 -31.57
C PRO A 239 -22.92 11.69 -30.27
#